data_AF-A0A0F9LEY0-F1
#
_entry.id   AF-A0A0F9LEY0-F1
#
_cell.length_a   1.000
_cell.length_b   1.000
_cell.length_c   1.000
_cell.angle_alpha   90.00
_cell.angle_beta   90.00
_cell.angle_gamma   90.00
#
_symmetry.space_group_name_H-M   'P 1'
#
loop_
_entity.id
_entity.type
_entity.pdbx_description
1 polymer ?
#
loop_
_entity_poly.entity_id
_entity_poly.type
_entity_poly.pdbx_seq_one_letter_code
_entity_poly.pdbx_strand_id
1 'polypeptide(L)'
;TTFHKSAPQWTRVRLGVADNPEQAKALSVTLKWADAIFIEDGFVNIVEAKLSPGPGVIGQLEGYKKLFPLTPKFSAYENWPIKLIILSPKLDFTTSELASEKGITYEIWKPKDWD
;
A
#
# COMPACT_ATOMS: atom_id res chain seq x y z
N THR A 1 -22.98 6.08 19.06
CA THR A 1 -21.52 6.21 18.89
C THR A 1 -21.25 7.00 17.63
N THR A 2 -20.60 8.15 17.73
CA THR A 2 -20.37 9.06 16.60
C THR A 2 -19.34 8.45 15.65
N PHE A 3 -19.71 8.25 14.38
CA PHE A 3 -18.81 7.67 13.36
C PHE A 3 -17.87 8.77 12.83
N HIS A 4 -16.59 8.71 13.21
CA HIS A 4 -15.58 9.67 12.80
C HIS A 4 -14.97 9.28 11.45
N LYS A 5 -15.58 9.77 10.35
CA LYS A 5 -15.26 9.41 8.96
C LYS A 5 -13.79 9.71 8.55
N SER A 6 -13.17 10.73 9.13
CA SER A 6 -11.82 11.19 8.80
C SER A 6 -10.74 10.72 9.78
N ALA A 7 -11.11 10.04 10.87
CA ALA A 7 -10.13 9.59 11.85
C ALA A 7 -9.34 8.38 11.30
N PRO A 8 -8.01 8.34 11.48
CA PRO A 8 -7.23 7.12 11.27
C PRO A 8 -7.81 6.01 12.14
N GLN A 9 -8.12 4.87 11.53
CA GLN A 9 -8.61 3.69 12.24
C GLN A 9 -7.63 2.55 11.97
N TRP A 10 -7.29 1.81 13.02
CA TRP A 10 -6.47 0.59 12.99
C TRP A 10 -7.28 -0.60 12.46
N THR A 11 -7.78 -0.45 11.24
CA THR A 11 -8.51 -1.47 10.47
C THR A 11 -7.89 -1.54 9.08
N ARG A 12 -8.11 -2.64 8.35
CA ARG A 12 -7.61 -2.78 6.97
C ARG A 12 -7.92 -1.51 6.15
N VAL A 13 -6.90 -0.99 5.47
CA VAL A 13 -6.98 0.33 4.83
C VAL A 13 -7.55 0.20 3.41
N ARG A 14 -8.67 0.88 3.17
CA ARG A 14 -9.30 0.97 1.85
C ARG A 14 -8.68 2.11 1.04
N LEU A 15 -8.33 1.83 -0.22
CA LEU A 15 -7.85 2.82 -1.20
C LEU A 15 -8.83 2.93 -2.39
N GLY A 16 -9.22 4.16 -2.75
CA GLY A 16 -10.15 4.53 -3.84
C GLY A 16 -10.77 5.91 -3.62
N VAL A 17 -10.98 6.76 -4.64
CA VAL A 17 -11.70 6.54 -5.90
C VAL A 17 -10.97 7.19 -7.09
N ALA A 18 -10.91 6.59 -8.28
CA ALA A 18 -10.19 7.14 -9.45
C ALA A 18 -10.76 8.49 -9.95
N ASP A 19 -9.94 9.30 -10.64
CA ASP A 19 -10.28 10.64 -11.14
C ASP A 19 -11.33 10.67 -12.27
N ASN A 20 -11.55 9.56 -12.98
CA ASN A 20 -12.59 9.45 -14.01
C ASN A 20 -13.92 8.98 -13.39
N PRO A 21 -15.06 9.68 -13.56
CA PRO A 21 -16.36 9.28 -13.04
C PRO A 21 -16.82 7.85 -13.39
N GLU A 22 -16.48 7.33 -14.58
CA GLU A 22 -16.80 5.96 -14.98
C GLU A 22 -15.91 4.93 -14.27
N GLN A 23 -14.59 5.20 -14.19
CA GLN A 23 -13.66 4.34 -13.44
C GLN A 23 -13.92 4.42 -11.94
N ALA A 24 -14.32 5.59 -11.43
CA ALA A 24 -14.75 5.81 -10.06
C ALA A 24 -15.93 4.91 -9.71
N LYS A 25 -16.93 4.85 -10.60
CA LYS A 25 -18.09 3.97 -10.44
C LYS A 25 -17.70 2.50 -10.50
N ALA A 26 -16.85 2.09 -11.43
CA ALA A 26 -16.35 0.71 -11.55
C ALA A 26 -15.46 0.27 -10.37
N LEU A 27 -14.59 1.16 -9.88
CA LEU A 27 -13.66 0.91 -8.77
C LEU A 27 -14.30 1.12 -7.40
N SER A 28 -15.42 1.86 -7.30
CA SER A 28 -16.21 1.96 -6.06
C SER A 28 -16.76 0.61 -5.61
N VAL A 29 -16.93 -0.34 -6.54
CA VAL A 29 -17.33 -1.73 -6.29
C VAL A 29 -16.12 -2.59 -5.89
N THR A 30 -14.91 -2.25 -6.36
CA THR A 30 -13.69 -3.05 -6.18
C THR A 30 -12.60 -2.23 -5.48
N LEU A 31 -12.85 -1.84 -4.23
CA LEU A 31 -11.86 -1.16 -3.41
C LEU A 31 -10.67 -2.09 -3.16
N LYS A 32 -9.47 -1.58 -3.43
CA LYS A 32 -8.21 -2.28 -3.18
C LYS A 32 -7.83 -2.11 -1.71
N TRP A 33 -7.15 -3.12 -1.17
CA TRP A 33 -6.77 -3.19 0.24
C TRP A 33 -5.25 -3.33 0.32
N ALA A 34 -4.59 -2.32 0.88
CA ALA A 34 -3.20 -2.46 1.28
C ALA A 34 -3.15 -3.20 2.64
N ASP A 35 -2.10 -3.99 2.87
CA ASP A 35 -1.93 -4.69 4.14
C ASP A 35 -1.67 -3.71 5.29
N ALA A 36 -0.82 -2.70 5.06
CA ALA A 36 -0.60 -1.62 6.01
C ALA A 36 -0.27 -0.29 5.31
N ILE A 37 -0.68 0.81 5.95
CA ILE A 37 -0.21 2.17 5.63
C ILE A 37 0.15 2.87 6.94
N PHE A 38 1.33 3.47 6.99
CA PHE A 38 1.78 4.25 8.15
C PHE A 38 2.52 5.52 7.74
N ILE A 39 2.45 6.54 8.59
CA ILE A 39 3.10 7.83 8.37
C ILE A 39 4.31 7.90 9.31
N GLU A 40 5.49 8.14 8.73
CA GLU A 40 6.75 8.22 9.49
C GLU A 40 7.73 9.12 8.74
N ASP A 41 8.42 9.99 9.48
CA ASP A 41 9.49 10.88 8.98
C ASP A 41 9.16 11.68 7.72
N GLY A 42 7.91 12.15 7.58
CA GLY A 42 7.49 12.92 6.40
C GLY A 42 7.09 12.07 5.20
N PHE A 43 6.99 10.75 5.34
CA PHE A 43 6.61 9.82 4.29
C PHE A 43 5.31 9.08 4.59
N VAL A 44 4.58 8.76 3.52
CA VAL A 44 3.53 7.76 3.52
C VAL A 44 4.17 6.42 3.13
N ASN A 45 4.18 5.46 4.03
CA ASN A 45 4.71 4.12 3.77
C ASN A 45 3.54 3.17 3.49
N ILE A 46 3.54 2.55 2.31
CA ILE A 46 2.53 1.54 1.91
C ILE A 46 3.20 0.18 1.84
N VAL A 47 2.66 -0.77 2.59
CA VAL A 47 3.21 -2.12 2.73
C VAL A 47 2.27 -3.15 2.11
N GLU A 48 2.84 -4.08 1.35
CA GLU A 48 2.19 -5.31 0.92
C GLU A 48 3.04 -6.50 1.39
N ALA A 49 2.45 -7.37 2.21
CA ALA A 49 3.11 -8.51 2.80
C ALA A 49 2.81 -9.79 2.02
N LYS A 50 3.85 -10.54 1.67
CA LYS A 50 3.74 -11.83 0.96
C LYS A 50 4.72 -12.85 1.51
N LEU A 51 4.24 -14.07 1.76
CA LEU A 51 5.10 -15.20 2.15
C LEU A 51 6.06 -15.61 1.02
N SER A 52 5.59 -15.49 -0.23
CA SER A 52 6.35 -15.72 -1.45
C SER A 52 5.92 -14.69 -2.49
N PRO A 53 6.53 -13.50 -2.51
CA PRO A 53 6.17 -12.47 -3.48
C PRO A 53 6.60 -12.91 -4.88
N GLY A 54 5.70 -12.73 -5.85
CA GLY A 54 6.05 -12.76 -7.27
C GLY A 54 5.94 -11.36 -7.87
N PRO A 55 6.31 -11.16 -9.14
CA PRO A 55 6.38 -9.84 -9.78
C PRO A 55 5.06 -9.04 -9.74
N GLY A 56 3.91 -9.71 -9.62
CA GLY A 56 2.60 -9.06 -9.52
C GLY A 56 2.44 -8.14 -8.30
N VAL A 57 3.21 -8.35 -7.23
CA VAL A 57 3.16 -7.50 -6.01
C VAL A 57 3.56 -6.05 -6.31
N ILE A 58 4.46 -5.85 -7.27
CA ILE A 58 4.92 -4.53 -7.72
C ILE A 58 3.75 -3.75 -8.32
N GLY A 59 2.98 -4.40 -9.21
CA GLY A 59 1.81 -3.78 -9.81
C GLY A 59 0.71 -3.45 -8.80
N GLN A 60 0.58 -4.25 -7.73
CA GLN A 60 -0.33 -3.95 -6.62
C GLN A 60 0.09 -2.68 -5.89
N LEU A 61 1.35 -2.58 -5.47
CA LEU A 61 1.90 -1.40 -4.78
C LEU A 61 1.85 -0.13 -5.64
N GLU A 62 2.20 -0.22 -6.93
CA GLU A 62 2.05 0.90 -7.87
C GLU A 62 0.60 1.35 -8.02
N GLY A 63 -0.34 0.40 -8.01
CA GLY A 63 -1.77 0.68 -7.98
C GLY A 63 -2.18 1.44 -6.71
N TYR A 64 -1.70 1.00 -5.55
CA TYR A 64 -1.97 1.68 -4.27
C TYR A 64 -1.41 3.10 -4.25
N LYS A 65 -0.19 3.31 -4.75
CA LYS A 65 0.44 4.63 -4.88
C LYS A 65 -0.44 5.60 -5.65
N LYS A 66 -1.08 5.15 -6.74
CA LYS A 66 -1.99 5.96 -7.56
C LYS A 66 -3.31 6.27 -6.86
N LEU A 67 -3.84 5.32 -6.09
CA LEU A 67 -5.12 5.48 -5.40
C LEU A 67 -5.01 6.27 -4.09
N PHE A 68 -3.85 6.28 -3.45
CA PHE A 68 -3.62 6.95 -2.16
C PHE A 68 -4.04 8.42 -2.14
N PRO A 69 -3.54 9.31 -3.04
CA PRO A 69 -3.92 10.73 -3.02
C PRO A 69 -5.41 10.96 -3.31
N LEU A 70 -6.05 10.02 -4.03
CA LEU A 70 -7.46 10.11 -4.40
C LEU A 70 -8.42 9.58 -3.32
N THR A 71 -7.86 9.07 -2.21
CA THR A 71 -8.65 8.47 -1.14
C THR A 71 -8.97 9.54 -0.09
N PRO A 72 -10.25 9.97 0.08
CA PRO A 72 -10.59 11.12 0.93
C PRO A 72 -10.16 10.99 2.40
N LYS A 73 -9.98 9.76 2.89
CA LYS A 73 -9.47 9.48 4.25
C LYS A 73 -8.04 9.99 4.45
N PHE A 74 -7.26 10.14 3.38
CA PHE A 74 -5.85 10.49 3.39
C PHE A 74 -5.55 11.89 2.84
N SER A 75 -6.57 12.74 2.68
CA SER A 75 -6.40 14.10 2.12
C SER A 75 -5.33 14.94 2.84
N ALA A 76 -5.17 14.76 4.15
CA ALA A 76 -4.12 15.45 4.92
C ALA A 76 -2.68 15.10 4.48
N TYR A 77 -2.49 13.99 3.77
CA TYR A 77 -1.19 13.46 3.32
C TYR A 77 -1.13 13.26 1.81
N GLU A 78 -2.10 13.76 1.04
CA GLU A 78 -2.22 13.48 -0.41
C GLU A 78 -0.99 13.93 -1.22
N ASN A 79 -0.31 14.97 -0.75
CA ASN A 79 0.89 15.54 -1.39
C ASN A 79 2.21 15.04 -0.76
N TRP A 80 2.16 14.11 0.19
CA TRP A 80 3.36 13.59 0.84
C TRP A 80 4.07 12.56 -0.04
N PRO A 81 5.41 12.46 0.03
CA PRO A 81 6.15 11.44 -0.70
C PRO A 81 5.76 10.03 -0.22
N ILE A 82 5.51 9.14 -1.18
CA ILE A 82 5.09 7.75 -0.92
C ILE A 82 6.26 6.78 -1.11
N LYS A 83 6.55 6.01 -0.06
CA LYS A 83 7.45 4.84 -0.07
C LYS A 83 6.62 3.56 -0.20
N LEU A 84 7.09 2.66 -1.05
CA LEU A 84 6.46 1.35 -1.29
C LEU A 84 7.34 0.26 -0.72
N ILE A 85 6.73 -0.67 0.02
CA ILE A 85 7.45 -1.69 0.78
C ILE A 85 6.83 -3.05 0.48
N ILE A 86 7.64 -3.98 0.00
CA ILE A 86 7.35 -5.41 -0.04
C ILE A 86 7.88 -5.99 1.26
N LEU A 87 7.02 -6.64 2.06
CA LEU A 87 7.43 -7.34 3.27
C LEU A 87 7.36 -8.84 3.05
N SER A 88 8.47 -9.55 3.25
CA SER A 88 8.51 -11.00 3.08
C SER A 88 9.41 -11.69 4.10
N PRO A 89 9.09 -12.91 4.56
CA PRO A 89 10.01 -13.67 5.43
C PRO A 89 11.24 -14.20 4.70
N LYS A 90 11.25 -14.18 3.37
CA LYS A 90 12.32 -14.74 2.53
C LYS A 90 12.66 -13.78 1.41
N LEU A 91 13.91 -13.81 0.97
CA LEU A 91 14.34 -13.06 -0.21
C LEU A 91 13.92 -13.80 -1.48
N ASP A 92 13.20 -13.11 -2.35
CA ASP A 92 13.04 -13.50 -3.76
C ASP A 92 13.93 -12.57 -4.60
N PHE A 93 15.03 -13.09 -5.14
CA PHE A 93 16.03 -12.29 -5.86
C PHE A 93 15.42 -11.54 -7.04
N THR A 94 14.65 -12.24 -7.88
CA THR A 94 14.02 -11.66 -9.07
C THR A 94 13.09 -10.50 -8.70
N THR A 95 12.22 -10.67 -7.71
CA THR A 95 11.30 -9.62 -7.29
C THR A 95 12.04 -8.49 -6.57
N SER A 96 13.09 -8.78 -5.81
CA SER A 96 13.91 -7.77 -5.13
C SER A 96 14.67 -6.89 -6.10
N GLU A 97 15.24 -7.45 -7.17
CA GLU A 97 15.92 -6.69 -8.22
C GLU A 97 14.92 -5.77 -8.94
N LEU A 98 13.79 -6.32 -9.39
CA LEU A 98 12.72 -5.55 -10.03
C LEU A 98 12.14 -4.46 -9.11
N ALA A 99 12.01 -4.75 -7.82
CA ALA A 99 11.58 -3.77 -6.83
C ALA A 99 12.59 -2.63 -6.69
N SER A 100 13.88 -2.95 -6.61
CA SER A 100 14.96 -1.96 -6.51
C SER A 100 14.99 -1.04 -7.72
N GLU A 101 14.86 -1.56 -8.94
CA GLU A 101 14.78 -0.77 -10.18
C GLU A 101 13.64 0.26 -10.17
N LYS A 102 12.57 -0.02 -9.42
CA LYS A 102 11.38 0.82 -9.30
C LYS A 102 11.36 1.68 -8.04
N GLY A 103 12.43 1.67 -7.24
CA GLY A 103 12.49 2.38 -5.97
C GLY A 103 11.53 1.83 -4.92
N ILE A 104 11.20 0.54 -4.98
CA ILE A 104 10.39 -0.18 -4.00
C ILE A 104 11.35 -0.88 -3.02
N THR A 105 11.14 -0.68 -1.73
CA THR A 105 11.91 -1.33 -0.68
C THR A 105 11.45 -2.78 -0.52
N TYR A 106 12.40 -3.72 -0.45
CA TYR A 106 12.14 -5.11 -0.12
C TYR A 106 12.66 -5.38 1.30
N GLU A 107 11.74 -5.54 2.24
CA GLU A 107 12.05 -5.76 3.65
C GLU A 107 11.92 -7.24 4.00
N ILE A 108 12.99 -7.81 4.56
CA ILE A 108 13.01 -9.20 5.02
C ILE A 108 12.67 -9.21 6.50
N TRP A 109 11.50 -9.76 6.84
CA TRP A 109 11.07 -9.88 8.23
C TRP A 109 10.32 -11.18 8.48
N LYS A 110 10.70 -11.86 9.57
CA LYS A 110 9.95 -12.98 10.13
C LYS A 110 9.84 -12.83 11.66
N PRO A 111 8.76 -13.31 12.28
CA PRO A 111 8.70 -13.46 13.72
C PRO A 111 9.88 -14.29 14.24
N LYS A 112 10.32 -14.01 15.48
CA LYS A 112 11.46 -14.69 16.10
C LYS A 112 11.29 -16.21 16.14
N ASP A 113 10.06 -16.68 16.34
CA ASP A 113 9.73 -18.11 16.50
C ASP A 113 9.27 -18.76 15.18
N TRP A 114 9.61 -18.17 14.03
CA TRP A 114 9.31 -18.72 12.72
C TRP A 114 10.53 -19.45 12.15
N ASP A 115 10.44 -20.78 12.04
CA ASP A 115 11.45 -21.64 11.40
C ASP A 115 11.57 -21.38 9.88
#